data_AF-A0A2V5MU05-F1
#
_entry.id   AF-A0A2V5MU05-F1
#
_cell.length_a   1.000
_cell.length_b   1.000
_cell.length_c   1.000
_cell.angle_alpha   90.00
_cell.angle_beta   90.00
_cell.angle_gamma   90.00
#
_symmetry.space_group_name_H-M   'P 1'
#
loop_
_entity.id
_entity.type
_entity.pdbx_description
1 polymer ?
#
loop_
_entity_poly.entity_id
_entity_poly.type
_entity_poly.pdbx_seq_one_letter_code
_entity_poly.pdbx_strand_id
1 'polypeptide(L)'
;MKTRTTLIELLRSSLMLPALLLLATFRAPALEVDCRACNYCRDKRDLKDELTARILHHIAGGKSAAQIAELEGGGSIIRPPIEVWADAHPEAARPDRRLLKYRGSKLPDTFLFSAYEPCVKVCGVCLGTDKLGHMFQQGWEYYRIAVLDGKGDALATRYGEWLEGKETREKYVSDEKYFRRQRSGRLLGYGGFGRTMSGVISNADLAANLAGLQMYKDIARGKFESIANYVSEQLCEEVNCNEYTPEMKRLVERNGGR
;
A
#
# COMPACT_ATOMS: atom_id res chain seq x y z
N MET A 1 28.47 -54.63 -56.70
CA MET A 1 29.87 -54.30 -57.06
C MET A 1 30.30 -53.23 -56.06
N LYS A 2 31.19 -53.51 -55.08
CA LYS A 2 32.67 -53.35 -55.15
C LYS A 2 33.03 -51.99 -55.80
N THR A 3 33.77 -51.04 -55.21
CA THR A 3 34.90 -51.10 -54.26
C THR A 3 35.46 -49.67 -54.02
N ARG A 4 36.17 -49.48 -52.88
CA ARG A 4 37.32 -48.55 -52.61
C ARG A 4 36.98 -47.05 -52.46
N THR A 5 37.12 -46.40 -51.30
CA THR A 5 38.32 -46.11 -50.47
C THR A 5 39.44 -45.37 -51.21
N THR A 6 39.57 -44.07 -50.93
CA THR A 6 40.88 -43.40 -50.87
C THR A 6 40.84 -42.28 -49.82
N LEU A 7 41.79 -42.39 -48.91
CA LEU A 7 42.10 -41.55 -47.77
C LEU A 7 43.46 -40.93 -48.10
N ILE A 8 43.55 -39.61 -48.28
CA ILE A 8 44.81 -38.86 -48.21
C ILE A 8 44.56 -37.53 -47.52
N GLU A 9 45.21 -37.40 -46.37
CA GLU A 9 45.41 -36.19 -45.59
C GLU A 9 46.17 -35.13 -46.38
N LEU A 10 45.86 -33.85 -46.12
CA LEU A 10 46.91 -32.84 -46.00
C LEU A 10 46.46 -31.70 -45.08
N LEU A 11 47.19 -31.63 -43.97
CA LEU A 11 47.22 -30.64 -42.91
C LEU A 11 47.39 -29.19 -43.40
N ARG A 12 47.09 -28.27 -42.45
CA ARG A 12 47.47 -26.84 -42.35
C ARG A 12 46.30 -25.91 -42.69
N SER A 13 45.84 -24.99 -41.84
CA SER A 13 46.42 -24.37 -40.66
C SER A 13 45.32 -23.71 -39.84
N SER A 14 45.52 -23.76 -38.52
CA SER A 14 45.30 -22.68 -37.56
C SER A 14 44.34 -21.56 -37.96
N LEU A 15 43.16 -21.56 -37.34
CA LEU A 15 42.66 -20.38 -36.63
C LEU A 15 41.57 -20.84 -35.66
N MET A 16 42.04 -21.12 -34.44
CA MET A 16 41.23 -21.07 -33.24
C MET A 16 40.64 -19.66 -33.14
N LEU A 17 39.38 -19.49 -33.51
CA LEU A 17 38.53 -18.50 -32.86
C LEU A 17 37.53 -19.28 -32.01
N PRO A 18 37.56 -19.15 -30.67
CA PRO A 18 36.39 -19.51 -29.91
C PRO A 18 35.31 -18.53 -30.34
N ALA A 19 34.30 -19.02 -31.05
CA ALA A 19 32.99 -18.38 -31.08
C ALA A 19 32.43 -18.47 -29.66
N LEU A 20 32.98 -17.65 -28.77
CA LEU A 20 32.32 -17.22 -27.56
C LEU A 20 31.11 -16.43 -28.07
N LEU A 21 30.01 -17.14 -28.31
CA LEU A 21 28.70 -16.53 -28.23
C LEU A 21 28.62 -16.01 -26.79
N LEU A 22 29.10 -14.79 -26.60
CA LEU A 22 28.53 -13.90 -25.60
C LEU A 22 27.05 -13.84 -25.96
N LEU A 23 26.28 -14.75 -25.37
CA LEU A 23 25.01 -14.37 -24.79
C LEU A 23 25.36 -13.27 -23.79
N ALA A 24 25.57 -12.06 -24.31
CA ALA A 24 25.16 -10.88 -23.62
C ALA A 24 23.66 -11.11 -23.41
N THR A 25 23.34 -11.75 -22.29
CA THR A 25 22.16 -11.37 -21.56
C THR A 25 22.34 -9.87 -21.36
N PHE A 26 21.86 -9.09 -22.32
CA PHE A 26 21.25 -7.82 -21.99
C PHE A 26 20.16 -8.19 -21.00
N ARG A 27 20.54 -8.36 -19.72
CA ARG A 27 19.68 -7.92 -18.66
C ARG A 27 19.49 -6.46 -19.01
N ALA A 28 18.36 -6.17 -19.65
CA ALA A 28 17.76 -4.86 -19.55
C ALA A 28 17.96 -4.43 -18.09
N PRO A 29 18.47 -3.21 -17.82
CA PRO A 29 18.44 -2.74 -16.44
C PRO A 29 16.99 -2.92 -16.00
N ALA A 30 16.79 -3.74 -14.97
CA ALA A 30 15.48 -3.94 -14.40
C ALA A 30 15.02 -2.56 -13.95
N LEU A 31 14.21 -1.92 -14.77
CA LEU A 31 13.40 -0.76 -14.41
C LEU A 31 12.35 -1.31 -13.47
N GLU A 32 12.70 -1.45 -12.20
CA GLU A 32 11.84 -1.99 -11.16
C GLU A 32 12.03 -1.15 -9.90
N VAL A 33 10.92 -0.54 -9.48
CA VAL A 33 10.62 -0.01 -8.15
C VAL A 33 11.35 1.29 -7.76
N ASP A 34 10.61 2.30 -7.30
CA ASP A 34 11.24 3.41 -6.58
C ASP A 34 11.55 2.95 -5.14
N CYS A 35 12.53 2.05 -5.04
CA CYS A 35 13.07 1.51 -3.78
C CYS A 35 13.64 2.62 -2.88
N ARG A 36 13.70 3.88 -3.35
CA ARG A 36 14.04 5.04 -2.52
C ARG A 36 12.92 5.39 -1.54
N ALA A 37 11.66 5.03 -1.83
CA ALA A 37 10.54 5.25 -0.94
C ALA A 37 10.63 4.43 0.35
N CYS A 38 10.76 3.09 0.27
CA CYS A 38 10.98 2.30 1.50
C CYS A 38 12.39 2.56 2.13
N ASN A 39 13.30 3.30 1.46
CA ASN A 39 14.57 3.75 2.05
C ASN A 39 14.46 5.02 2.89
N TYR A 40 13.44 5.85 2.72
CA TYR A 40 13.37 7.14 3.44
C TYR A 40 13.44 6.97 4.94
N CYS A 41 12.86 5.88 5.45
CA CYS A 41 12.86 5.57 6.87
C CYS A 41 13.76 4.39 7.25
N ARG A 42 14.63 3.89 6.36
CA ARG A 42 15.50 2.72 6.64
C ARG A 42 16.36 2.93 7.89
N ASP A 43 17.00 4.10 7.95
CA ASP A 43 17.91 4.52 9.02
C ASP A 43 17.18 5.17 10.20
N LYS A 44 15.84 5.23 10.15
CA LYS A 44 15.02 5.76 11.23
C LYS A 44 14.77 4.71 12.29
N ARG A 45 14.49 5.17 13.50
CA ARG A 45 14.08 4.31 14.60
C ARG A 45 12.74 3.65 14.27
N ASP A 46 12.62 2.38 14.62
CA ASP A 46 11.37 1.64 14.51
C ASP A 46 10.38 2.08 15.60
N LEU A 47 9.16 2.44 15.22
CA LEU A 47 8.12 2.95 16.13
C LEU A 47 7.19 1.84 16.66
N LYS A 48 7.46 0.55 16.38
CA LYS A 48 6.65 -0.58 16.84
C LYS A 48 6.31 -0.52 18.34
N ASP A 49 7.32 -0.31 19.19
CA ASP A 49 7.13 -0.36 20.64
C ASP A 49 6.34 0.86 21.14
N GLU A 50 6.55 2.03 20.55
CA GLU A 50 5.84 3.26 20.90
C GLU A 50 4.36 3.20 20.49
N LEU A 51 4.07 2.73 19.26
CA LEU A 51 2.72 2.47 18.79
C LEU A 51 2.02 1.40 19.63
N THR A 52 2.71 0.31 19.97
CA THR A 52 2.16 -0.74 20.83
C THR A 52 1.82 -0.19 22.22
N ALA A 53 2.75 0.54 22.84
CA ALA A 53 2.55 1.14 24.16
C ALA A 53 1.39 2.15 24.17
N ARG A 54 1.23 2.93 23.09
CA ARG A 54 0.12 3.87 22.93
C ARG A 54 -1.24 3.15 23.00
N ILE A 55 -1.41 2.04 22.29
CA ILE A 55 -2.68 1.29 22.29
C ILE A 55 -2.89 0.54 23.60
N LEU A 56 -1.84 -0.10 24.13
CA LEU A 56 -1.90 -0.77 25.43
C LEU A 56 -2.23 0.21 26.57
N HIS A 57 -1.80 1.46 26.49
CA HIS A 57 -2.15 2.49 27.46
C HIS A 57 -3.66 2.72 27.54
N HIS A 58 -4.35 2.81 26.39
CA HIS A 58 -5.81 2.94 26.38
C HIS A 58 -6.51 1.70 26.92
N ILE A 59 -6.02 0.51 26.55
CA ILE A 59 -6.56 -0.77 27.02
C ILE A 59 -6.40 -0.89 28.54
N ALA A 60 -5.23 -0.55 29.09
CA ALA A 60 -4.97 -0.52 30.53
C ALA A 60 -5.87 0.48 31.27
N GLY A 61 -6.25 1.57 30.60
CA GLY A 61 -7.25 2.53 31.08
C GLY A 61 -8.71 2.04 30.98
N GLY A 62 -8.95 0.79 30.61
CA GLY A 62 -10.28 0.19 30.49
C GLY A 62 -11.09 0.68 29.29
N LYS A 63 -10.45 1.26 28.27
CA LYS A 63 -11.13 1.77 27.07
C LYS A 63 -11.56 0.61 26.17
N SER A 64 -12.79 0.70 25.66
CA SER A 64 -13.30 -0.24 24.64
C SER A 64 -12.70 0.05 23.25
N ALA A 65 -12.85 -0.90 22.32
CA ALA A 65 -12.44 -0.71 20.93
C ALA A 65 -13.05 0.57 20.29
N ALA A 66 -14.32 0.87 20.59
CA ALA A 66 -15.00 2.06 20.08
C ALA A 66 -14.40 3.36 20.64
N GLN A 67 -14.06 3.38 21.93
CA GLN A 67 -13.44 4.54 22.57
C GLN A 67 -12.01 4.74 22.07
N ILE A 68 -11.26 3.67 21.85
CA ILE A 68 -9.93 3.72 21.25
C ILE A 68 -10.02 4.26 19.82
N ALA A 69 -10.97 3.78 19.03
CA ALA A 69 -11.20 4.29 17.69
C ALA A 69 -11.52 5.78 17.71
N GLU A 70 -12.41 6.25 18.58
CA GLU A 70 -12.72 7.68 18.71
C GLU A 70 -11.49 8.53 19.04
N LEU A 71 -10.63 8.04 19.94
CA LEU A 71 -9.40 8.73 20.34
C LEU A 71 -8.31 8.74 19.26
N GLU A 72 -8.23 7.69 18.45
CA GLU A 72 -7.16 7.51 17.45
C GLU A 72 -7.59 7.87 16.02
N GLY A 73 -8.87 8.12 15.78
CA GLY A 73 -9.37 8.73 14.54
C GLY A 73 -10.43 7.98 13.75
N GLY A 74 -11.08 6.98 14.32
CA GLY A 74 -12.26 6.28 13.79
C GLY A 74 -13.43 7.17 13.38
N GLY A 75 -13.50 8.41 13.89
CA GLY A 75 -14.49 9.42 13.51
C GLY A 75 -13.94 10.58 12.68
N SER A 76 -12.65 10.58 12.35
CA SER A 76 -12.01 11.68 11.65
C SER A 76 -12.47 11.76 10.19
N ILE A 77 -12.56 12.99 9.68
CA ILE A 77 -12.94 13.26 8.28
C ILE A 77 -11.71 13.67 7.44
N ILE A 78 -10.74 14.35 8.07
CA ILE A 78 -9.57 14.92 7.38
C ILE A 78 -8.33 14.09 7.67
N ARG A 79 -7.76 14.22 8.89
CA ARG A 79 -6.62 13.41 9.34
C ARG A 79 -6.91 12.83 10.73
N PRO A 80 -6.74 11.53 10.93
CA PRO A 80 -6.90 10.90 12.23
C PRO A 80 -5.76 11.29 13.20
N PRO A 81 -6.02 11.44 14.51
CA PRO A 81 -5.00 11.78 15.51
C PRO A 81 -3.75 10.90 15.46
N ILE A 82 -3.88 9.61 15.15
CA ILE A 82 -2.72 8.71 15.01
C ILE A 82 -1.81 9.11 13.84
N GLU A 83 -2.39 9.54 12.73
CA GLU A 83 -1.65 9.98 11.56
C GLU A 83 -0.98 11.32 11.82
N VAL A 84 -1.69 12.27 12.44
CA VAL A 84 -1.11 13.57 12.84
C VAL A 84 0.07 13.38 13.79
N TRP A 85 -0.05 12.46 14.74
CA TRP A 85 1.05 12.11 15.63
C TRP A 85 2.24 11.52 14.85
N ALA A 86 2.00 10.60 13.92
CA ALA A 86 3.05 9.94 13.16
C ALA A 86 3.75 10.91 12.19
N ASP A 87 3.01 11.80 11.54
CA ASP A 87 3.50 12.85 10.64
C ASP A 87 4.41 13.84 11.37
N ALA A 88 4.04 14.22 12.60
CA ALA A 88 4.83 15.12 13.44
C ALA A 88 5.99 14.42 14.18
N HIS A 89 6.13 13.10 14.08
CA HIS A 89 7.12 12.35 14.83
C HIS A 89 8.56 12.68 14.36
N PRO A 90 9.57 12.81 15.25
CA PRO A 90 10.95 13.13 14.84
C PRO A 90 11.59 12.12 13.87
N GLU A 91 11.09 10.89 13.88
CA GLU A 91 11.54 9.80 13.01
C GLU A 91 10.82 9.78 11.65
N ALA A 92 9.79 10.61 11.47
CA ALA A 92 9.13 10.75 10.19
C ALA A 92 10.11 11.29 9.14
N ALA A 93 10.09 10.68 7.97
CA ALA A 93 10.93 11.03 6.84
C ALA A 93 10.04 11.47 5.69
N ARG A 94 10.14 12.75 5.31
CA ARG A 94 9.35 13.27 4.18
C ARG A 94 10.03 12.90 2.86
N PRO A 95 9.33 12.25 1.92
CA PRO A 95 9.92 11.88 0.63
C PRO A 95 10.25 13.12 -0.23
N ASP A 96 11.30 13.04 -1.05
CA ASP A 96 11.58 14.09 -2.06
C ASP A 96 10.59 13.94 -3.22
N ARG A 97 9.68 14.91 -3.34
CA ARG A 97 8.63 14.95 -4.37
C ARG A 97 9.16 14.84 -5.80
N ARG A 98 10.39 15.29 -6.05
CA ARG A 98 11.01 15.23 -7.38
C ARG A 98 11.42 13.81 -7.76
N LEU A 99 11.54 12.92 -6.78
CA LEU A 99 11.94 11.54 -6.99
C LEU A 99 10.73 10.61 -7.11
N LEU A 100 9.58 10.99 -6.54
CA LEU A 100 8.37 10.17 -6.54
C LEU A 100 7.91 9.76 -7.95
N LYS A 101 7.33 8.55 -8.05
CA LYS A 101 6.68 8.04 -9.27
C LYS A 101 5.51 8.90 -9.76
N TYR A 102 4.90 9.66 -8.85
CA TYR A 102 3.80 10.59 -9.14
C TYR A 102 4.25 11.99 -9.54
N ARG A 103 5.56 12.25 -9.69
CA ARG A 103 6.07 13.58 -10.05
C ARG A 103 5.45 14.10 -11.35
N GLY A 104 5.07 15.38 -11.35
CA GLY A 104 4.37 16.01 -12.48
C GLY A 104 2.89 15.63 -12.61
N SER A 105 2.33 14.87 -11.65
CA SER A 105 0.88 14.72 -11.53
C SER A 105 0.24 15.99 -10.97
N LYS A 106 -1.07 16.13 -11.16
CA LYS A 106 -1.88 17.19 -10.55
C LYS A 106 -2.50 16.75 -9.22
N LEU A 107 -1.88 15.78 -8.55
CA LEU A 107 -2.38 15.33 -7.26
C LEU A 107 -2.39 16.50 -6.28
N PRO A 108 -3.46 16.64 -5.47
CA PRO A 108 -3.55 17.71 -4.50
C PRO A 108 -2.39 17.64 -3.51
N ASP A 109 -1.76 18.79 -3.33
CA ASP A 109 -0.59 18.95 -2.48
C ASP A 109 -0.69 20.30 -1.76
N THR A 110 -1.73 20.38 -0.95
CA THR A 110 -2.09 21.56 -0.17
C THR A 110 -1.84 21.28 1.30
N PHE A 111 -1.82 22.32 2.12
CA PHE A 111 -1.73 22.17 3.57
C PHE A 111 -2.87 21.31 4.15
N LEU A 112 -4.05 21.30 3.50
CA LEU A 112 -5.22 20.55 3.97
C LEU A 112 -5.27 19.10 3.46
N PHE A 113 -4.55 18.80 2.38
CA PHE A 113 -4.51 17.48 1.75
C PHE A 113 -3.24 17.37 0.91
N SER A 114 -2.32 16.47 1.30
CA SER A 114 -1.15 16.13 0.51
C SER A 114 -1.22 14.68 0.09
N ALA A 115 -1.07 14.41 -1.20
CA ALA A 115 -0.90 13.05 -1.70
C ALA A 115 0.49 12.44 -1.37
N TYR A 116 1.32 13.17 -0.61
CA TYR A 116 2.72 12.83 -0.33
C TYR A 116 3.00 12.96 1.17
N GLU A 117 2.44 12.03 1.95
CA GLU A 117 2.63 12.00 3.38
C GLU A 117 4.05 11.51 3.75
N PRO A 118 4.61 11.94 4.90
CA PRO A 118 5.86 11.37 5.40
C PRO A 118 5.76 9.87 5.63
N CYS A 119 6.92 9.23 5.72
CA CYS A 119 7.02 7.82 6.04
C CYS A 119 7.61 7.62 7.44
N VAL A 120 7.14 6.59 8.13
CA VAL A 120 7.71 6.11 9.39
C VAL A 120 8.06 4.63 9.27
N LYS A 121 9.01 4.18 10.08
CA LYS A 121 9.38 2.76 10.17
C LYS A 121 8.60 2.09 11.28
N VAL A 122 7.87 1.03 10.95
CA VAL A 122 7.11 0.24 11.92
C VAL A 122 7.32 -1.24 11.61
N CYS A 123 7.82 -2.01 12.57
CA CYS A 123 8.13 -3.44 12.39
C CYS A 123 9.06 -3.72 11.21
N GLY A 124 10.06 -2.88 11.00
CA GLY A 124 10.98 -2.94 9.86
C GLY A 124 10.39 -2.47 8.53
N VAL A 125 9.08 -2.21 8.45
CA VAL A 125 8.39 -1.77 7.24
C VAL A 125 8.36 -0.25 7.20
N CYS A 126 8.75 0.32 6.06
CA CYS A 126 8.56 1.74 5.81
C CYS A 126 7.17 1.97 5.23
N LEU A 127 6.33 2.73 5.91
CA LEU A 127 4.97 3.01 5.47
C LEU A 127 4.68 4.50 5.55
N GLY A 128 3.86 5.00 4.63
CA GLY A 128 3.33 6.36 4.72
C GLY A 128 2.48 6.51 5.98
N THR A 129 2.54 7.66 6.64
CA THR A 129 1.79 7.90 7.88
C THR A 129 0.29 7.80 7.68
N ASP A 130 -0.19 8.09 6.46
CA ASP A 130 -1.57 7.83 6.01
C ASP A 130 -1.98 6.37 6.18
N LYS A 131 -1.09 5.39 6.02
CA LYS A 131 -1.40 3.97 6.22
C LYS A 131 -1.78 3.66 7.67
N LEU A 132 -1.20 4.38 8.63
CA LEU A 132 -1.67 4.32 10.02
C LEU A 132 -3.06 4.96 10.13
N GLY A 133 -3.28 6.09 9.45
CA GLY A 133 -4.62 6.69 9.37
C GLY A 133 -5.68 5.72 8.85
N HIS A 134 -5.41 5.05 7.73
CA HIS A 134 -6.25 3.99 7.16
C HIS A 134 -6.53 2.86 8.15
N MET A 135 -5.48 2.34 8.81
CA MET A 135 -5.60 1.27 9.80
C MET A 135 -6.54 1.65 10.96
N PHE A 136 -6.49 2.88 11.46
CA PHE A 136 -7.30 3.30 12.61
C PHE A 136 -8.68 3.85 12.22
N GLN A 137 -8.77 4.63 11.15
CA GLN A 137 -9.99 5.27 10.68
C GLN A 137 -10.84 4.30 9.87
N GLN A 138 -10.37 3.91 8.69
CA GLN A 138 -11.13 3.03 7.80
C GLN A 138 -11.16 1.58 8.31
N GLY A 139 -10.13 1.14 9.04
CA GLY A 139 -10.18 -0.13 9.78
C GLY A 139 -11.29 -0.18 10.84
N TRP A 140 -11.60 0.95 11.49
CA TRP A 140 -12.76 1.05 12.38
C TRP A 140 -14.08 0.99 11.61
N GLU A 141 -14.17 1.63 10.44
CA GLU A 141 -15.35 1.52 9.58
C GLU A 141 -15.59 0.08 9.13
N TYR A 142 -14.52 -0.63 8.76
CA TYR A 142 -14.59 -2.06 8.44
C TYR A 142 -15.09 -2.87 9.64
N TYR A 143 -14.54 -2.61 10.84
CA TYR A 143 -14.98 -3.29 12.05
C TYR A 143 -16.46 -3.03 12.35
N ARG A 144 -16.93 -1.78 12.20
CA ARG A 144 -18.35 -1.43 12.37
C ARG A 144 -19.22 -2.21 11.38
N ILE A 145 -18.88 -2.22 10.09
CA ILE A 145 -19.64 -2.95 9.07
C ILE A 145 -19.65 -4.46 9.36
N ALA A 146 -18.48 -5.04 9.59
CA ALA A 146 -18.34 -6.47 9.74
C ALA A 146 -18.97 -7.00 11.04
N VAL A 147 -18.68 -6.33 12.16
CA VAL A 147 -18.97 -6.83 13.52
C VAL A 147 -20.20 -6.14 14.11
N LEU A 148 -20.23 -4.81 14.18
CA LEU A 148 -21.30 -4.08 14.86
C LEU A 148 -22.63 -4.12 14.08
N ASP A 149 -22.55 -3.99 12.75
CA ASP A 149 -23.70 -4.06 11.84
C ASP A 149 -24.02 -5.51 11.42
N GLY A 150 -23.16 -6.46 11.81
CA GLY A 150 -23.31 -7.89 11.53
C GLY A 150 -23.29 -8.24 10.04
N LYS A 151 -22.57 -7.49 9.20
CA LYS A 151 -22.54 -7.72 7.73
C LYS A 151 -21.40 -8.63 7.28
N GLY A 152 -20.47 -8.94 8.16
CA GLY A 152 -19.32 -9.80 7.88
C GLY A 152 -18.19 -9.13 7.11
N ASP A 153 -17.05 -9.79 7.12
CA ASP A 153 -15.77 -9.25 6.61
C ASP A 153 -15.79 -9.03 5.11
N ALA A 154 -16.46 -9.91 4.36
CA ALA A 154 -16.52 -9.80 2.90
C ALA A 154 -17.15 -8.47 2.46
N LEU A 155 -18.21 -8.03 3.14
CA LEU A 155 -18.85 -6.75 2.83
C LEU A 155 -17.98 -5.55 3.26
N ALA A 156 -17.32 -5.64 4.42
CA ALA A 156 -16.38 -4.61 4.87
C ALA A 156 -15.21 -4.44 3.88
N THR A 157 -14.64 -5.54 3.38
CA THR A 157 -13.58 -5.50 2.37
C THR A 157 -14.08 -4.90 1.05
N ARG A 158 -15.26 -5.33 0.56
CA ARG A 158 -15.89 -4.73 -0.62
C ARG A 158 -16.14 -3.24 -0.45
N TYR A 159 -16.40 -2.78 0.78
CA TYR A 159 -16.61 -1.37 1.07
C TYR A 159 -15.38 -0.50 0.84
N GLY A 160 -14.18 -0.91 1.28
CA GLY A 160 -13.00 -0.11 0.94
C GLY A 160 -12.62 -0.20 -0.53
N GLU A 161 -12.83 -1.33 -1.21
CA GLU A 161 -12.66 -1.38 -2.67
C GLU A 161 -13.60 -0.39 -3.39
N TRP A 162 -14.81 -0.20 -2.86
CA TRP A 162 -15.76 0.81 -3.34
C TRP A 162 -15.27 2.25 -3.06
N LEU A 163 -14.65 2.50 -1.90
CA LEU A 163 -14.04 3.80 -1.56
C LEU A 163 -12.84 4.14 -2.45
N GLU A 164 -12.03 3.14 -2.79
CA GLU A 164 -10.92 3.24 -3.75
C GLU A 164 -11.41 3.35 -5.20
N GLY A 165 -12.64 2.91 -5.48
CA GLY A 165 -13.23 2.93 -6.81
C GLY A 165 -12.65 1.85 -7.73
N LYS A 166 -12.36 0.66 -7.20
CA LYS A 166 -11.74 -0.47 -7.91
C LYS A 166 -12.59 -0.97 -9.08
N GLU A 167 -13.90 -1.10 -8.87
CA GLU A 167 -14.90 -1.42 -9.91
C GLU A 167 -15.88 -0.27 -10.11
N THR A 168 -16.73 -0.32 -11.14
CA THR A 168 -17.75 0.71 -11.37
C THR A 168 -18.80 0.73 -10.26
N ARG A 169 -19.38 1.91 -10.00
CA ARG A 169 -20.44 2.07 -8.99
C ARG A 169 -21.62 1.15 -9.28
N GLU A 170 -21.99 1.02 -10.55
CA GLU A 170 -23.11 0.19 -11.01
C GLU A 170 -22.89 -1.28 -10.65
N LYS A 171 -21.64 -1.77 -10.78
CA LYS A 171 -21.27 -3.13 -10.41
C LYS A 171 -21.41 -3.37 -8.90
N TYR A 172 -20.93 -2.46 -8.06
CA TYR A 172 -21.14 -2.60 -6.61
C TYR A 172 -22.63 -2.59 -6.24
N VAL A 173 -23.41 -1.69 -6.86
CA VAL A 173 -24.85 -1.54 -6.62
C VAL A 173 -25.67 -2.74 -7.12
N SER A 174 -25.23 -3.41 -8.19
CA SER A 174 -25.85 -4.65 -8.68
C SER A 174 -25.55 -5.81 -7.74
N ASP A 175 -24.29 -5.93 -7.34
CA ASP A 175 -23.80 -7.09 -6.59
C ASP A 175 -24.28 -7.06 -5.13
N GLU A 176 -24.45 -5.87 -4.55
CA GLU A 176 -24.79 -5.73 -3.15
C GLU A 176 -25.68 -4.50 -2.86
N LYS A 177 -26.84 -4.74 -2.23
CA LYS A 177 -27.83 -3.70 -1.93
C LYS A 177 -27.32 -2.68 -0.92
N TYR A 178 -26.35 -3.06 -0.07
CA TYR A 178 -25.70 -2.15 0.87
C TYR A 178 -25.22 -0.86 0.19
N PHE A 179 -24.58 -0.95 -0.99
CA PHE A 179 -24.01 0.19 -1.71
C PHE A 179 -25.04 1.14 -2.32
N ARG A 180 -26.31 0.72 -2.48
CA ARG A 180 -27.39 1.60 -2.96
C ARG A 180 -27.70 2.71 -1.96
N ARG A 181 -27.59 2.39 -0.67
CA ARG A 181 -27.94 3.28 0.43
C ARG A 181 -26.76 4.09 0.92
N GLN A 182 -25.54 3.67 0.59
CA GLN A 182 -24.36 4.49 0.82
C GLN A 182 -24.46 5.73 -0.07
N ARG A 183 -24.66 6.88 0.58
CA ARG A 183 -24.50 8.16 -0.11
C ARG A 183 -23.10 8.16 -0.67
N SER A 184 -22.92 8.64 -1.89
CA SER A 184 -21.60 8.98 -2.43
C SER A 184 -21.01 10.21 -1.74
N GLY A 185 -21.12 10.30 -0.42
CA GLY A 185 -20.62 11.40 0.36
C GLY A 185 -21.38 11.58 1.66
N ARG A 186 -20.62 11.69 2.74
CA ARG A 186 -20.76 12.92 3.53
C ARG A 186 -19.65 13.93 3.24
N LEU A 187 -18.49 13.51 2.70
CA LEU A 187 -17.53 14.38 2.02
C LEU A 187 -16.76 13.70 0.87
N LEU A 188 -16.39 12.42 0.99
CA LEU A 188 -15.74 11.64 -0.06
C LEU A 188 -16.57 10.36 -0.33
N GLY A 189 -17.07 10.22 -1.57
CA GLY A 189 -17.97 9.13 -1.97
C GLY A 189 -17.24 7.93 -2.56
N TYR A 190 -17.99 7.14 -3.34
CA TYR A 190 -17.43 6.12 -4.25
C TYR A 190 -16.20 6.65 -5.00
N GLY A 191 -15.08 5.92 -4.93
CA GLY A 191 -13.81 6.31 -5.55
C GLY A 191 -13.17 7.59 -5.00
N GLY A 192 -13.74 8.18 -3.94
CA GLY A 192 -13.30 9.44 -3.35
C GLY A 192 -11.97 9.35 -2.60
N PHE A 193 -11.49 8.15 -2.29
CA PHE A 193 -10.17 7.96 -1.70
C PHE A 193 -9.13 7.50 -2.72
N GLY A 194 -9.56 6.98 -3.87
CA GLY A 194 -8.68 6.47 -4.90
C GLY A 194 -8.97 7.03 -6.29
N ARG A 195 -9.49 6.17 -7.16
CA ARG A 195 -9.59 6.37 -8.62
C ARG A 195 -10.16 7.73 -9.04
N THR A 196 -11.18 8.24 -8.36
CA THR A 196 -11.86 9.49 -8.77
C THR A 196 -11.05 10.73 -8.41
N MET A 197 -10.34 10.71 -7.29
CA MET A 197 -9.58 11.87 -6.80
C MET A 197 -8.15 11.91 -7.32
N SER A 198 -7.47 10.76 -7.30
CA SER A 198 -6.05 10.66 -7.61
C SER A 198 -5.77 9.92 -8.91
N GLY A 199 -6.71 9.10 -9.37
CA GLY A 199 -6.43 8.11 -10.43
C GLY A 199 -5.57 6.93 -9.95
N VAL A 200 -5.36 6.80 -8.64
CA VAL A 200 -4.63 5.72 -7.98
C VAL A 200 -5.62 4.90 -7.16
N ILE A 201 -5.53 3.57 -7.23
CA ILE A 201 -6.21 2.64 -6.33
C ILE A 201 -5.12 2.02 -5.47
N SER A 202 -5.15 2.32 -4.18
CA SER A 202 -4.06 1.97 -3.28
C SER A 202 -4.28 0.61 -2.63
N ASN A 203 -3.53 -0.40 -3.07
CA ASN A 203 -3.65 -1.73 -2.47
C ASN A 203 -3.08 -1.76 -1.04
N ALA A 204 -2.11 -0.90 -0.74
CA ALA A 204 -1.59 -0.74 0.61
C ALA A 204 -2.61 -0.09 1.56
N ASP A 205 -3.47 0.82 1.09
CA ASP A 205 -4.59 1.36 1.89
C ASP A 205 -5.61 0.26 2.20
N LEU A 206 -5.98 -0.55 1.19
CA LEU A 206 -6.86 -1.70 1.40
C LEU A 206 -6.27 -2.70 2.41
N ALA A 207 -4.96 -2.95 2.35
CA ALA A 207 -4.26 -3.81 3.31
C ALA A 207 -4.25 -3.20 4.72
N ALA A 208 -4.00 -1.89 4.85
CA ALA A 208 -4.07 -1.18 6.13
C ALA A 208 -5.47 -1.23 6.75
N ASN A 209 -6.52 -1.03 5.95
CA ASN A 209 -7.91 -1.15 6.39
C ASN A 209 -8.23 -2.55 6.94
N LEU A 210 -7.78 -3.59 6.23
CA LEU A 210 -7.98 -4.99 6.63
C LEU A 210 -7.20 -5.31 7.92
N ALA A 211 -5.97 -4.81 8.04
CA ALA A 211 -5.17 -4.92 9.26
C ALA A 211 -5.89 -4.24 10.44
N GLY A 212 -6.47 -3.06 10.22
CA GLY A 212 -7.27 -2.34 11.19
C GLY A 212 -8.54 -3.10 11.63
N LEU A 213 -9.26 -3.70 10.69
CA LEU A 213 -10.41 -4.58 10.98
C LEU A 213 -10.00 -5.70 11.95
N GLN A 214 -8.90 -6.37 11.66
CA GLN A 214 -8.41 -7.47 12.49
C GLN A 214 -7.93 -6.97 13.86
N MET A 215 -7.22 -5.83 13.90
CA MET A 215 -6.79 -5.18 15.13
C MET A 215 -7.98 -4.87 16.05
N TYR A 216 -9.03 -4.22 15.55
CA TYR A 216 -10.19 -3.89 16.38
C TYR A 216 -10.96 -5.12 16.87
N LYS A 217 -11.02 -6.20 16.08
CA LYS A 217 -11.57 -7.49 16.55
C LYS A 217 -10.78 -8.04 17.73
N ASP A 218 -9.47 -7.95 17.68
CA ASP A 218 -8.62 -8.47 18.75
C ASP A 218 -8.66 -7.57 19.99
N ILE A 219 -8.67 -6.24 19.83
CA ILE A 219 -8.92 -5.31 20.94
C ILE A 219 -10.26 -5.63 21.62
N ALA A 220 -11.34 -5.79 20.85
CA ALA A 220 -12.66 -6.09 21.39
C ALA A 220 -12.74 -7.45 22.12
N ARG A 221 -11.84 -8.38 21.80
CA ARG A 221 -11.73 -9.71 22.43
C ARG A 221 -10.69 -9.79 23.54
N GLY A 222 -10.00 -8.69 23.84
CA GLY A 222 -8.88 -8.67 24.80
C GLY A 222 -7.67 -9.47 24.33
N LYS A 223 -7.46 -9.57 23.01
CA LYS A 223 -6.38 -10.33 22.36
C LYS A 223 -5.32 -9.45 21.67
N PHE A 224 -5.42 -8.12 21.81
CA PHE A 224 -4.39 -7.23 21.30
C PHE A 224 -3.13 -7.35 22.15
N GLU A 225 -2.00 -7.66 21.51
CA GLU A 225 -0.69 -7.78 22.17
C GLU A 225 0.30 -6.74 21.65
N SER A 226 0.39 -6.58 20.33
CA SER A 226 1.31 -5.64 19.68
C SER A 226 0.80 -5.20 18.32
N ILE A 227 1.18 -3.99 17.90
CA ILE A 227 0.94 -3.49 16.54
C ILE A 227 1.61 -4.36 15.48
N ALA A 228 2.67 -5.09 15.86
CA ALA A 228 3.40 -5.98 14.95
C ALA A 228 2.56 -7.14 14.39
N ASN A 229 1.46 -7.50 15.06
CA ASN A 229 0.55 -8.53 14.57
C ASN A 229 -0.27 -8.05 13.36
N TYR A 230 -0.26 -6.75 13.07
CA TYR A 230 -1.09 -6.12 12.04
C TYR A 230 -0.26 -5.38 10.98
N VAL A 231 1.01 -5.11 11.24
CA VAL A 231 1.92 -4.48 10.27
C VAL A 231 2.64 -5.55 9.47
N SER A 232 2.51 -5.49 8.15
CA SER A 232 3.20 -6.37 7.21
C SER A 232 3.74 -5.57 6.03
N GLU A 233 4.58 -6.18 5.21
CA GLU A 233 5.11 -5.54 4.00
C GLU A 233 4.02 -5.10 3.02
N GLN A 234 2.81 -5.66 3.12
CA GLN A 234 1.66 -5.26 2.31
C GLN A 234 1.20 -3.82 2.55
N LEU A 235 1.70 -3.17 3.60
CA LEU A 235 1.48 -1.76 3.89
C LEU A 235 2.53 -0.83 3.23
N CYS A 236 3.66 -1.33 2.69
CA CYS A 236 4.55 -0.51 1.84
C CYS A 236 3.99 -0.49 0.41
N GLU A 237 3.68 0.69 -0.14
CA GLU A 237 3.17 0.88 -1.50
C GLU A 237 4.13 0.43 -2.62
N GLU A 238 5.40 0.20 -2.28
CA GLU A 238 6.38 -0.34 -3.21
C GLU A 238 6.36 -1.88 -3.26
N VAL A 239 5.86 -2.53 -2.22
CA VAL A 239 5.67 -4.00 -2.18
C VAL A 239 4.27 -4.35 -2.67
N ASN A 240 3.26 -3.59 -2.23
CA ASN A 240 1.87 -3.79 -2.60
C ASN A 240 1.44 -2.73 -3.62
N CYS A 241 1.84 -2.95 -4.87
CA CYS A 241 1.72 -1.98 -5.95
C CYS A 241 0.29 -1.50 -6.17
N ASN A 242 0.14 -0.20 -6.45
CA ASN A 242 -1.13 0.44 -6.72
C ASN A 242 -1.65 0.09 -8.14
N GLU A 243 -2.97 0.11 -8.32
CA GLU A 243 -3.56 0.14 -9.66
C GLU A 243 -3.80 1.59 -10.10
N TYR A 244 -3.85 1.83 -11.41
CA TYR A 244 -3.90 3.18 -11.96
C TYR A 244 -4.98 3.33 -13.03
N THR A 245 -5.55 4.53 -13.13
CA THR A 245 -6.26 4.95 -14.35
C THR A 245 -5.29 4.98 -15.54
N PRO A 246 -5.77 4.87 -16.79
CA PRO A 246 -4.89 4.94 -17.95
C PRO A 246 -4.04 6.21 -18.02
N GLU A 247 -4.54 7.34 -17.53
CA GLU A 247 -3.78 8.59 -17.47
C GLU A 247 -2.67 8.54 -16.43
N MET A 248 -2.99 8.15 -15.20
CA MET A 248 -2.00 8.04 -14.12
C MET A 248 -0.94 6.98 -14.46
N LYS A 249 -1.35 5.86 -15.08
CA LYS A 249 -0.45 4.80 -15.52
C LYS A 249 0.62 5.33 -16.47
N ARG A 250 0.21 6.06 -17.53
CA ARG A 250 1.16 6.69 -18.47
C ARG A 250 2.14 7.63 -17.79
N LEU A 251 1.67 8.36 -16.77
CA LEU A 251 2.52 9.27 -16.00
C LEU A 251 3.56 8.50 -15.16
N VAL A 252 3.12 7.47 -14.43
CA VAL A 252 3.97 6.61 -13.61
C VAL A 252 5.01 5.88 -14.48
N GLU A 253 4.59 5.32 -15.62
CA GLU A 253 5.48 4.64 -16.58
C GLU A 253 6.52 5.61 -17.16
N ARG A 254 6.11 6.81 -17.60
CA ARG A 254 7.03 7.87 -18.06
C ARG A 254 8.06 8.24 -16.98
N ASN A 255 7.65 8.11 -15.72
CA ASN A 255 8.48 8.41 -14.57
C ASN A 255 9.37 7.24 -14.13
N GLY A 256 9.33 6.09 -14.82
CA GLY A 256 10.10 4.89 -14.51
C GLY A 256 9.49 4.00 -13.43
N GLY A 257 8.23 4.28 -13.03
CA GLY A 257 7.47 3.41 -12.14
C GLY A 257 6.77 2.28 -12.89
N ARG A 258 6.31 1.27 -12.14
CA ARG A 258 5.46 0.17 -12.63
C ARG A 258 4.04 0.29 -12.08
#